data_AF-A0A8T4J8R5-F1
#
_entry.id   AF-A0A8T4J8R5-F1
#
_cell.length_a   1.000
_cell.length_b   1.000
_cell.length_c   1.000
_cell.angle_alpha   90.00
_cell.angle_beta   90.00
_cell.angle_gamma   90.00
#
_symmetry.space_group_name_H-M   'P 1'
#
loop_
_entity.id
_entity.type
_entity.pdbx_description
1 polymer ?
#
loop_
_entity_poly.entity_id
_entity_poly.type
_entity_poly.pdbx_seq_one_letter_code
_entity_poly.pdbx_strand_id
1 'polypeptide(L)'
;MKKTSQAKENIDKLSKKIVAEIKRGENPSVNVPIRSLSNITFNKVTKMIEMGLGKSKRYFFNVAHVRKFVQTLEAATTAKELIEIDKHLSLRQVFYRMKRTIP
;
A
#
# COMPACT_ATOMS: atom_id res chain seq x y z
N MET A 1 -21.76 3.96 1.56
CA MET A 1 -21.48 2.51 1.73
C MET A 1 -20.58 1.88 0.65
N LYS A 2 -20.68 2.20 -0.65
CA LYS A 2 -19.83 1.55 -1.70
C LYS A 2 -18.31 1.65 -1.51
N LYS A 3 -17.78 2.77 -0.99
CA LYS A 3 -16.32 3.02 -0.89
C LYS A 3 -15.61 2.14 0.15
N THR A 4 -16.22 1.91 1.31
CA THR A 4 -15.64 1.07 2.37
C THR A 4 -15.50 -0.39 1.92
N SER A 5 -16.51 -0.89 1.19
CA SER A 5 -16.47 -2.22 0.57
C SER A 5 -15.30 -2.37 -0.40
N GLN A 6 -15.05 -1.36 -1.24
CA GLN A 6 -13.96 -1.38 -2.21
C GLN A 6 -12.57 -1.38 -1.55
N ALA A 7 -12.40 -0.61 -0.48
CA ALA A 7 -11.14 -0.56 0.27
C ALA A 7 -10.81 -1.93 0.89
N LYS A 8 -11.80 -2.58 1.53
CA LYS A 8 -11.64 -3.93 2.09
C LYS A 8 -11.28 -4.95 1.02
N GLU A 9 -11.97 -4.93 -0.11
CA GLU A 9 -11.68 -5.83 -1.24
C GLU A 9 -10.24 -5.66 -1.77
N ASN A 10 -9.77 -4.41 -1.89
CA ASN A 10 -8.41 -4.13 -2.36
C ASN A 10 -7.35 -4.64 -1.37
N ILE A 11 -7.58 -4.49 -0.06
CA ILE A 11 -6.70 -5.02 0.97
C ILE A 11 -6.67 -6.55 0.91
N ASP A 12 -7.83 -7.21 0.82
CA ASP A 12 -7.89 -8.67 0.73
C ASP A 12 -7.23 -9.20 -0.55
N LYS A 13 -7.38 -8.50 -1.69
CA LYS A 13 -6.66 -8.82 -2.94
C LYS A 13 -5.14 -8.73 -2.76
N LEU A 14 -4.66 -7.66 -2.12
CA LEU A 14 -3.23 -7.48 -1.81
C LEU A 14 -2.71 -8.62 -0.94
N SER A 15 -3.41 -8.95 0.16
CA SER A 15 -3.03 -10.02 1.07
C SER A 15 -3.02 -11.38 0.39
N LYS A 16 -4.06 -11.72 -0.40
CA LYS A 16 -4.13 -12.98 -1.15
C LYS A 16 -2.99 -13.12 -2.14
N LYS A 17 -2.64 -12.04 -2.87
CA LYS A 17 -1.49 -12.02 -3.79
C LYS A 17 -0.20 -12.38 -3.07
N ILE A 18 0.08 -11.71 -1.94
CA ILE A 18 1.31 -11.92 -1.18
C ILE A 18 1.38 -13.33 -0.60
N VAL A 19 0.29 -13.83 -0.01
CA VAL A 19 0.23 -15.20 0.53
C VAL A 19 0.46 -16.22 -0.59
N ALA A 20 -0.10 -15.99 -1.78
CA ALA A 20 0.09 -16.88 -2.91
C ALA A 20 1.56 -16.88 -3.41
N GLU A 21 2.21 -15.72 -3.47
CA GLU A 21 3.65 -15.61 -3.79
C GLU A 21 4.50 -16.39 -2.77
N ILE A 22 4.23 -16.22 -1.47
CA ILE A 22 4.94 -16.94 -0.40
C ILE A 22 4.73 -18.46 -0.50
N LYS A 23 3.49 -18.91 -0.72
CA LYS A 23 3.18 -20.35 -0.85
C LYS A 23 3.85 -20.99 -2.06
N ARG A 24 4.17 -20.22 -3.09
CA ARG A 24 4.95 -20.67 -4.26
C ARG A 24 6.47 -20.60 -4.04
N GLY A 25 6.95 -20.12 -2.89
CA GLY A 25 8.37 -19.90 -2.63
C GLY A 25 8.96 -18.69 -3.38
N GLU A 26 8.11 -17.79 -3.89
CA GLU A 26 8.55 -16.59 -4.60
C GLU A 26 8.84 -15.44 -3.64
N ASN A 27 9.72 -14.51 -4.04
CA ASN A 27 9.96 -13.28 -3.30
C ASN A 27 8.73 -12.34 -3.40
N PRO A 28 7.97 -12.13 -2.31
CA PRO A 28 6.74 -11.38 -2.39
C PRO A 28 7.00 -9.90 -2.69
N SER A 29 6.09 -9.29 -3.42
CA SER A 29 6.28 -7.91 -3.90
C SER A 29 5.01 -7.06 -3.95
N VAL A 30 5.19 -5.75 -3.74
CA VAL A 30 4.13 -4.74 -3.86
C VAL A 30 4.47 -3.75 -4.97
N ASN A 31 3.51 -3.49 -5.86
CA ASN A 31 3.63 -2.48 -6.90
C ASN A 31 3.32 -1.09 -6.34
N VAL A 32 4.19 -0.12 -6.60
CA VAL A 32 4.03 1.28 -6.18
C VAL A 32 4.21 2.18 -7.39
N PRO A 33 3.34 3.17 -7.63
CA PRO A 33 3.50 4.08 -8.76
C PRO A 33 4.79 4.89 -8.66
N ILE A 34 5.47 5.07 -9.79
CA ILE A 34 6.72 5.83 -9.86
C ILE A 34 6.38 7.32 -9.92
N ARG A 35 6.84 8.09 -8.93
CA ARG A 35 6.65 9.56 -8.87
C ARG A 35 7.85 10.33 -9.42
N SER A 36 8.29 9.98 -10.63
CA SER A 36 9.30 10.73 -11.37
C SER A 36 8.64 11.62 -12.43
N LEU A 37 9.32 12.69 -12.85
CA LEU A 37 8.82 13.56 -13.93
C LEU A 37 8.55 12.79 -15.23
N SER A 38 9.33 11.73 -15.50
CA SER A 38 9.14 10.85 -16.66
C SER A 38 7.86 10.00 -16.63
N ASN A 39 7.19 9.87 -15.47
CA ASN A 39 5.96 9.10 -15.32
C ASN A 39 4.78 9.99 -14.88
N ILE A 40 4.82 11.25 -15.27
CA ILE A 40 3.79 12.24 -14.95
C ILE A 40 3.39 12.93 -16.24
N THR A 41 2.09 13.11 -16.45
CA THR A 41 1.54 13.77 -17.64
C THR A 41 0.55 14.85 -17.23
N PHE A 42 0.60 16.01 -17.90
CA PHE A 42 -0.40 17.06 -17.69
C PHE A 42 -1.62 16.80 -18.57
N ASN A 43 -2.77 16.60 -17.94
CA ASN A 43 -4.04 16.51 -18.64
C ASN A 43 -4.57 17.92 -18.92
N LYS A 44 -4.55 18.31 -20.19
CA LYS A 44 -4.99 19.65 -20.64
C LYS A 44 -6.48 19.91 -20.43
N VAL A 45 -7.31 18.86 -20.39
CA VAL A 45 -8.76 18.96 -20.24
C VAL A 45 -9.13 19.18 -18.78
N THR A 46 -8.64 18.32 -17.89
CA THR A 46 -8.90 18.45 -16.45
C THR A 46 -8.03 19.51 -15.79
N LYS A 47 -6.99 19.99 -16.50
CA LYS A 47 -5.94 20.88 -16.00
C LYS A 47 -5.22 20.31 -14.77
N MET A 48 -5.13 18.98 -14.67
CA MET A 48 -4.51 18.28 -13.55
C MET A 48 -3.26 17.53 -14.00
N ILE A 49 -2.32 17.40 -13.05
CA ILE A 49 -1.17 16.52 -13.20
C ILE A 49 -1.61 15.10 -12.85
N GLU A 50 -1.47 14.19 -13.80
CA GLU A 50 -1.87 12.80 -13.66
C GLU A 50 -0.65 11.88 -13.59
N MET A 51 -0.78 10.84 -12.78
CA MET A 51 0.22 9.79 -12.67
C MET A 51 0.13 8.86 -13.88
N GLY A 52 1.26 8.62 -14.53
CA GLY A 52 1.38 7.62 -15.58
C GLY A 52 1.33 6.18 -15.06
N LEU A 53 1.37 5.22 -15.99
CA LEU A 53 1.23 3.79 -15.70
C LEU A 53 2.48 3.14 -15.10
N GLY A 54 3.60 3.86 -15.05
CA GLY A 54 4.87 3.39 -14.50
C GLY A 54 4.74 2.97 -13.04
N LYS A 55 5.12 1.73 -12.75
CA LYS A 55 5.11 1.13 -11.41
C LYS A 55 6.47 0.52 -11.11
N SER A 56 6.93 0.72 -9.88
CA SER A 56 8.11 0.08 -9.33
C SER A 56 7.68 -1.04 -8.37
N LYS A 57 8.44 -2.13 -8.34
CA LYS A 57 8.22 -3.24 -7.41
C LYS A 57 9.06 -3.05 -6.15
N ARG A 58 8.42 -3.16 -4.99
CA ARG A 58 9.08 -3.29 -3.69
C ARG A 58 9.04 -4.75 -3.29
N TYR A 59 10.20 -5.38 -3.23
CA TYR A 59 10.38 -6.77 -2.83
C TYR A 59 10.62 -6.89 -1.34
N PHE A 60 10.22 -8.01 -0.74
CA PHE A 60 10.49 -8.32 0.66
C PHE A 60 11.97 -8.66 0.89
N PHE A 61 12.54 -9.57 0.10
CA PHE A 61 13.97 -9.92 0.17
C PHE A 61 14.84 -8.90 -0.56
N ASN A 62 14.76 -7.64 -0.15
CA ASN A 62 15.65 -6.58 -0.58
C ASN A 62 15.81 -5.59 0.58
N VAL A 63 17.05 -5.41 1.04
CA VAL A 63 17.38 -4.60 2.23
C VAL A 63 16.90 -3.15 2.11
N ALA A 64 16.98 -2.55 0.91
CA ALA A 64 16.50 -1.19 0.67
C ALA A 64 14.96 -1.07 0.65
N HIS A 65 14.25 -2.20 0.50
CA HIS A 65 12.81 -2.26 0.35
C HIS A 65 12.07 -2.80 1.58
N VAL A 66 12.69 -3.72 2.33
CA VAL A 66 12.04 -4.52 3.38
C VAL A 66 11.29 -3.65 4.39
N ARG A 67 11.90 -2.54 4.84
CA ARG A 67 11.25 -1.61 5.78
C ARG A 67 9.96 -1.03 5.22
N LYS A 68 10.01 -0.54 3.97
CA LYS A 68 8.86 0.07 3.28
C LYS A 68 7.79 -0.96 2.96
N PHE A 69 8.20 -2.19 2.62
CA PHE A 69 7.30 -3.30 2.37
C PHE A 69 6.49 -3.64 3.63
N VAL A 70 7.17 -3.89 4.76
CA VAL A 70 6.53 -4.25 6.03
C VAL A 70 5.64 -3.11 6.55
N GLN A 71 6.10 -1.85 6.47
CA GLN A 71 5.27 -0.70 6.83
C GLN A 71 3.99 -0.59 6.00
N THR A 72 4.02 -0.97 4.72
CA THR A 72 2.84 -0.97 3.86
C THR A 72 1.84 -2.05 4.31
N LEU A 73 2.33 -3.22 4.71
CA LEU A 73 1.48 -4.28 5.26
C LEU A 73 0.85 -3.88 6.59
N GLU A 74 1.62 -3.27 7.49
CA GLU A 74 1.11 -2.79 8.78
C GLU A 74 0.02 -1.72 8.59
N ALA A 75 0.21 -0.81 7.61
CA ALA A 75 -0.81 0.17 7.26
C ALA A 75 -2.09 -0.49 6.73
N ALA A 76 -1.96 -1.53 5.90
CA ALA A 76 -3.10 -2.28 5.36
C ALA A 76 -3.87 -3.03 6.47
N THR A 77 -3.16 -3.65 7.41
CA THR A 77 -3.76 -4.30 8.59
C THR A 77 -4.51 -3.29 9.45
N THR A 78 -3.86 -2.16 9.78
CA THR A 78 -4.48 -1.08 10.55
C THR A 78 -5.75 -0.56 9.85
N ALA A 79 -5.69 -0.36 8.54
CA ALA A 79 -6.85 0.09 7.76
C ALA A 79 -8.00 -0.93 7.77
N LYS A 80 -7.69 -2.23 7.67
CA LYS A 80 -8.70 -3.30 7.74
C LYS A 80 -9.39 -3.32 9.10
N GLU A 81 -8.64 -3.26 10.19
CA GLU A 81 -9.21 -3.23 11.54
C GLU A 81 -10.10 -2.02 11.76
N LEU A 82 -9.68 -0.84 11.29
CA LEU A 82 -10.49 0.39 11.38
C LEU A 82 -11.81 0.29 10.61
N ILE A 83 -11.80 -0.39 9.46
CA ILE A 83 -13.02 -0.67 8.69
C ILE A 83 -13.93 -1.63 9.45
N GLU A 84 -13.39 -2.65 10.11
CA GLU A 84 -14.18 -3.66 10.83
C GLU A 84 -14.84 -3.10 12.11
N ILE A 85 -14.15 -2.21 12.83
CA ILE A 85 -14.69 -1.56 14.03
C ILE A 85 -15.50 -0.28 13.74
N ASP A 86 -15.64 0.09 12.46
CA ASP A 86 -16.27 1.32 11.98
C ASP A 86 -15.76 2.59 12.66
N LYS A 87 -14.42 2.73 12.75
CA LYS A 87 -13.78 3.91 13.34
C LYS A 87 -12.80 4.56 12.38
N HIS A 88 -12.60 5.86 12.59
CA HIS A 88 -11.61 6.65 11.88
C HIS A 88 -10.51 7.10 12.83
N LEU A 89 -9.27 7.08 12.35
CA LEU A 89 -8.12 7.65 13.03
C LEU A 89 -7.50 8.74 12.17
N SER A 90 -6.96 9.77 12.83
CA SER A 90 -6.11 10.75 12.18
C SER A 90 -4.78 10.12 11.74
N LEU A 91 -4.12 10.74 10.76
CA LEU A 91 -2.81 10.28 10.30
C LEU A 91 -1.77 10.23 11.43
N ARG A 92 -1.84 11.16 12.40
CA ARG A 92 -0.94 11.20 13.56
C ARG A 92 -1.19 10.03 14.53
N GLN A 93 -2.45 9.68 14.78
CA GLN A 93 -2.78 8.51 15.60
C GLN A 93 -2.31 7.22 14.95
N VAL A 94 -2.51 7.07 13.63
CA VAL A 94 -1.99 5.93 12.86
C VAL A 94 -0.46 5.87 12.93
N PHE A 95 0.22 7.02 12.78
CA PHE A 95 1.68 7.10 12.93
C PHE A 95 2.16 6.55 14.27
N TYR A 96 1.56 6.98 15.38
CA TYR A 96 1.95 6.49 16.71
C TYR A 96 1.59 5.03 16.92
N ARG A 97 0.45 4.57 16.39
CA ARG A 97 0.05 3.16 16.45
C ARG A 97 1.04 2.25 15.72
N MET A 98 1.49 2.66 14.54
CA MET A 98 2.42 1.89 13.71
C MET A 98 3.88 2.03 14.15
N LYS A 99 4.20 2.97 15.06
CA LYS A 99 5.55 3.19 15.55
C LYS A 99 5.95 2.04 16.47
N ARG A 100 6.50 0.97 15.88
CA ARG A 100 7.13 -0.13 16.60
C ARG A 100 8.64 0.07 16.58
N THR A 101 9.27 0.08 17.74
CA THR A 101 10.71 -0.10 17.89
C THR A 101 10.99 -1.58 17.98
N ILE A 102 11.91 -2.07 17.13
CA ILE A 102 12.55 -3.36 17.37
C ILE A 102 13.53 -3.08 18.53
N PRO A 103 13.44 -3.78 19.67
CA PRO A 103 14.43 -3.68 20.75
C PRO A 103 15.85 -3.92 20.24
#